data_AF-A0AAI8FLQ8-F1
#
_entry.id   AF-A0AAI8FLQ8-F1
#
_cell.length_a   1.000
_cell.length_b   1.000
_cell.length_c   1.000
_cell.angle_alpha   90.00
_cell.angle_beta   90.00
_cell.angle_gamma   90.00
#
_symmetry.space_group_name_H-M   'P 1'
#
loop_
_entity.id
_entity.type
_entity.pdbx_description
1 polymer ?
#
loop_
_entity_poly.entity_id
_entity_poly.type
_entity_poly.pdbx_seq_one_letter_code
_entity_poly.pdbx_strand_id
1 'polypeptide(L)'
;MEQDGTYGYEPALSEDDVRSGKAAKPLVMMRYVGLRDGTYVLLMLDPDNENDATRVTCQAPCNFAKVQIMSGTMVLRTETIRVVPNSLIGAMLEDALSGQLRPYGQTASMPRPVAAPSINNPATASIQSTPQDSTTESIPQQTSFDCSKARSIPEYLICHDPELAASDRELAIIYQQAKEAVSDKAAFADRTRKQWNYRQKNCRDKPCLVSWYAYQKEVLTKIAQTGDVSAQ
;
A
#
# COMPACT_ATOMS: atom_id res chain seq x y z
N MET A 1 12.68 -12.60 -1.98
CA MET A 1 13.03 -11.25 -1.48
C MET A 1 11.77 -10.63 -0.91
N GLU A 2 11.83 -10.02 0.28
CA GLU A 2 10.72 -9.24 0.87
C GLU A 2 11.25 -7.86 1.28
N GLN A 3 10.54 -6.80 0.88
CA GLN A 3 10.83 -5.43 1.28
C GLN A 3 9.52 -4.64 1.38
N ASP A 4 9.14 -4.25 2.60
CA ASP A 4 7.97 -3.38 2.90
C ASP A 4 6.63 -3.86 2.31
N GLY A 5 6.42 -5.17 2.19
CA GLY A 5 5.24 -5.79 1.56
C GLY A 5 5.31 -5.89 0.03
N THR A 6 6.50 -5.67 -0.54
CA THR A 6 6.88 -6.08 -1.90
C THR A 6 7.63 -7.40 -1.83
N TYR A 7 7.19 -8.39 -2.58
CA TYR A 7 7.70 -9.75 -2.61
C TYR A 7 8.22 -10.08 -4.01
N GLY A 8 9.41 -10.66 -4.09
CA GLY A 8 9.98 -11.14 -5.35
C GLY A 8 9.76 -12.64 -5.50
N TYR A 9 9.10 -13.04 -6.59
CA TYR A 9 8.84 -14.43 -6.95
C TYR A 9 9.63 -14.82 -8.19
N GLU A 10 10.30 -15.97 -8.15
CA GLU A 10 11.04 -16.49 -9.29
C GLU A 10 10.12 -17.30 -10.21
N PRO A 11 10.01 -16.95 -11.51
CA PRO A 11 9.27 -17.76 -12.46
C PRO A 11 9.98 -19.08 -12.77
N ALA A 12 9.21 -20.12 -13.05
CA ALA A 12 9.77 -21.39 -13.52
C ALA A 12 10.57 -21.25 -14.83
N LEU A 13 11.64 -22.03 -14.94
CA LEU A 13 12.43 -22.17 -16.17
C LEU A 13 11.65 -22.98 -17.20
N SER A 14 11.71 -22.57 -18.48
CA SER A 14 11.23 -23.40 -19.58
C SER A 14 12.28 -24.44 -19.97
N GLU A 15 11.90 -25.45 -20.75
CA GLU A 15 12.83 -26.43 -21.31
C GLU A 15 13.94 -25.75 -22.15
N ASP A 16 13.59 -24.70 -22.89
CA ASP A 16 14.55 -23.89 -23.63
C ASP A 16 15.51 -23.13 -22.72
N ASP A 17 15.02 -22.57 -21.61
CA ASP A 17 15.87 -21.91 -20.62
C ASP A 17 16.91 -22.89 -20.08
N VAL A 18 16.48 -24.09 -19.68
CA VAL A 18 17.37 -25.16 -19.18
C VAL A 18 18.36 -25.59 -20.26
N ARG A 19 17.89 -25.82 -21.49
CA ARG A 19 18.74 -26.21 -22.64
C ARG A 19 19.79 -25.14 -22.98
N SER A 20 19.46 -23.87 -22.78
CA SER A 20 20.39 -22.74 -22.96
C SER A 20 21.32 -22.50 -21.76
N GLY A 21 21.25 -23.34 -20.72
CA GLY A 21 22.08 -23.22 -19.52
C GLY A 21 21.66 -22.12 -18.56
N LYS A 22 20.44 -21.57 -18.67
CA LYS A 22 19.94 -20.59 -17.70
C LYS A 22 19.65 -21.28 -16.37
N ALA A 23 20.24 -20.75 -15.31
CA ALA A 23 20.07 -21.26 -13.95
C ALA A 23 18.89 -20.62 -13.21
N ALA A 24 18.48 -19.40 -13.58
CA ALA A 24 17.46 -18.63 -12.89
C ALA A 24 16.80 -17.59 -13.82
N LYS A 25 15.60 -17.14 -13.47
CA LYS A 25 14.92 -16.00 -14.10
C LYS A 25 14.93 -14.76 -13.20
N PRO A 26 14.86 -13.54 -13.77
CA PRO A 26 14.61 -12.35 -12.99
C PRO A 26 13.35 -12.49 -12.13
N LEU A 27 13.39 -11.94 -10.91
CA LEU A 27 12.25 -11.96 -10.01
C LEU A 27 11.11 -11.10 -10.57
N VAL A 28 9.90 -11.62 -10.50
CA VAL A 28 8.68 -10.83 -10.66
C VAL A 28 8.34 -10.23 -9.31
N MET A 29 8.38 -8.91 -9.25
CA MET A 29 8.07 -8.17 -8.03
C MET A 29 6.55 -8.00 -7.91
N MET A 30 5.99 -8.33 -6.76
CA MET A 30 4.57 -8.27 -6.47
C MET A 30 4.34 -7.53 -5.15
N ARG A 31 3.36 -6.63 -5.12
CA ARG A 31 2.85 -6.00 -3.90
C ARG A 31 1.52 -6.63 -3.52
N TYR A 32 1.41 -7.08 -2.28
CA TYR A 32 0.12 -7.52 -1.75
C TYR A 32 -0.67 -6.29 -1.32
N VAL A 33 -1.79 -6.01 -1.97
CA VAL A 33 -2.63 -4.86 -1.62
C VAL A 33 -3.55 -5.19 -0.46
N GLY A 34 -3.85 -6.45 -0.18
CA GLY A 34 -4.77 -6.86 0.89
C GLY A 34 -6.05 -7.51 0.37
N LEU A 35 -6.98 -7.78 1.30
CA LEU A 35 -8.33 -8.30 1.05
C LEU A 35 -9.33 -7.14 1.00
N ARG A 36 -10.09 -7.00 -0.10
CA ARG A 36 -11.11 -5.97 -0.31
C ARG A 36 -12.44 -6.61 -0.67
N ASP A 37 -13.50 -6.38 0.11
CA ASP A 37 -14.84 -6.93 -0.17
C ASP A 37 -14.79 -8.45 -0.47
N GLY A 38 -14.02 -9.20 0.32
CA GLY A 38 -13.80 -10.64 0.14
C GLY A 38 -12.90 -11.03 -1.06
N THR A 39 -12.29 -10.06 -1.72
CA THR A 39 -11.43 -10.24 -2.91
C THR A 39 -9.98 -9.89 -2.59
N TYR A 40 -9.06 -10.85 -2.71
CA TYR A 40 -7.63 -10.63 -2.62
C TYR A 40 -7.15 -9.79 -3.79
N VAL A 41 -6.26 -8.84 -3.55
CA VAL A 41 -5.72 -7.95 -4.57
C VAL A 41 -4.20 -7.99 -4.55
N LEU A 42 -3.62 -8.38 -5.68
CA LEU A 42 -2.18 -8.36 -5.93
C LEU A 42 -1.86 -7.35 -7.03
N LEU A 43 -0.69 -6.70 -6.94
CA LEU A 43 -0.12 -5.87 -7.99
C LEU A 43 1.26 -6.42 -8.37
N MET A 44 1.35 -7.06 -9.53
CA MET A 44 2.63 -7.40 -10.13
C MET A 44 3.19 -6.16 -10.83
N LEU A 45 4.43 -5.80 -10.51
CA LEU A 45 5.12 -4.62 -11.02
C LEU A 45 5.84 -4.96 -12.31
N ASP A 46 5.76 -4.08 -13.30
CA ASP A 46 6.59 -4.18 -14.49
C ASP A 46 8.02 -3.68 -14.17
N PRO A 47 9.07 -4.45 -14.52
CA PRO A 47 10.44 -4.08 -14.20
C PRO A 47 10.97 -2.92 -15.06
N ASP A 48 10.39 -2.70 -16.24
CA ASP A 48 10.86 -1.72 -17.21
C ASP A 48 10.08 -0.40 -17.11
N ASN A 49 8.84 -0.44 -16.62
CA ASN A 49 7.99 0.74 -16.46
C ASN A 49 7.22 0.74 -15.15
N GLU A 50 7.59 1.62 -14.22
CA GLU A 50 6.93 1.78 -12.91
C GLU A 50 5.44 2.16 -13.00
N ASN A 51 4.98 2.65 -14.17
CA ASN A 51 3.57 2.96 -14.40
C ASN A 51 2.76 1.74 -14.84
N ASP A 52 3.40 0.70 -15.38
CA ASP A 52 2.73 -0.49 -15.85
C ASP A 52 2.69 -1.54 -14.73
N ALA A 53 1.51 -2.10 -14.52
CA ALA A 53 1.31 -3.10 -13.47
C ALA A 53 0.22 -4.07 -13.87
N THR A 54 0.34 -5.32 -13.43
CA THR A 54 -0.72 -6.30 -13.60
C THR A 54 -1.44 -6.49 -12.28
N ARG A 55 -2.71 -6.08 -12.24
CA ARG A 55 -3.59 -6.29 -11.08
C ARG A 55 -4.24 -7.66 -11.17
N VAL A 56 -4.02 -8.50 -10.16
CA VAL A 56 -4.67 -9.81 -10.02
C VAL A 56 -5.66 -9.74 -8.88
N THR A 57 -6.89 -10.19 -9.13
CA THR A 57 -7.94 -10.22 -8.11
C THR A 57 -8.68 -11.55 -8.10
N CYS A 58 -8.94 -12.10 -6.92
CA CYS A 58 -9.75 -13.31 -6.77
C CYS A 58 -10.47 -13.33 -5.43
N GLN A 59 -11.60 -14.02 -5.36
CA GLN A 59 -12.29 -14.33 -4.10
C GLN A 59 -11.93 -15.74 -3.68
N ALA A 60 -11.79 -15.99 -2.37
CA ALA A 60 -11.53 -17.34 -1.86
C ALA A 60 -12.59 -18.33 -2.42
N PRO A 61 -12.19 -19.51 -2.90
CA PRO A 61 -10.87 -20.17 -2.78
C PRO A 61 -9.90 -19.87 -3.94
N CYS A 62 -10.11 -18.79 -4.69
CA CYS A 62 -9.26 -18.34 -5.80
C CYS A 62 -9.05 -19.35 -6.94
N ASN A 63 -10.05 -20.18 -7.24
CA ASN A 63 -10.02 -21.06 -8.43
C ASN A 63 -9.88 -20.28 -9.75
N PHE A 64 -10.37 -19.05 -9.78
CA PHE A 64 -10.27 -18.13 -10.90
C PHE A 64 -9.81 -16.77 -10.40
N ALA A 65 -9.00 -16.10 -11.22
CA ALA A 65 -8.54 -14.76 -10.96
C ALA A 65 -8.82 -13.87 -12.16
N LYS A 66 -9.28 -12.65 -11.87
CA LYS A 66 -9.37 -11.58 -12.86
C LYS A 66 -8.03 -10.86 -12.91
N VAL A 67 -7.41 -10.88 -14.08
CA VAL A 67 -6.11 -10.28 -14.38
C VAL A 67 -6.34 -9.04 -15.21
N GLN A 68 -5.77 -7.92 -14.80
CA GLN A 68 -5.92 -6.64 -15.47
C GLN A 68 -4.56 -6.00 -15.71
N ILE A 69 -4.22 -5.79 -16.97
CA ILE A 69 -3.01 -5.07 -17.35
C ILE A 69 -3.33 -3.57 -17.25
N MET A 70 -2.59 -2.87 -16.41
CA MET A 70 -2.77 -1.46 -16.10
C MET A 70 -1.63 -0.65 -16.71
N SER A 71 -1.94 0.55 -17.18
CA SER A 71 -0.96 1.62 -17.38
C SER A 71 -1.40 2.86 -16.62
N GLY A 72 -0.67 3.17 -15.55
CA GLY A 72 -1.03 4.15 -14.53
C GLY A 72 -2.32 3.80 -13.79
N THR A 73 -3.43 4.42 -14.19
CA THR A 73 -4.77 4.18 -13.62
C THR A 73 -5.73 3.48 -14.59
N MET A 74 -5.32 3.35 -15.85
CA MET A 74 -6.17 2.84 -16.92
C MET A 74 -6.01 1.33 -17.05
N VAL A 75 -7.12 0.61 -17.13
CA VAL A 75 -7.12 -0.81 -17.46
C VAL A 75 -6.99 -0.95 -18.98
N LEU A 76 -5.85 -1.44 -19.45
CA LEU A 76 -5.61 -1.69 -20.88
C LEU A 76 -6.27 -2.99 -21.35
N ARG A 77 -6.22 -4.03 -20.51
CA ARG A 77 -6.79 -5.34 -20.81
C ARG A 77 -7.31 -6.00 -19.55
N THR A 78 -8.38 -6.77 -19.69
CA THR A 78 -8.93 -7.62 -18.63
C THR A 78 -9.11 -9.03 -19.15
N GLU A 79 -8.60 -10.01 -18.39
CA GLU A 79 -8.73 -11.43 -18.68
C GLU A 79 -9.17 -12.15 -17.40
N THR A 80 -9.81 -13.31 -17.55
CA THR A 80 -10.10 -14.20 -16.43
C THR A 80 -9.34 -15.49 -16.67
N ILE A 81 -8.48 -15.84 -15.72
CA ILE A 81 -7.65 -17.04 -15.82
C ILE A 81 -8.08 -18.04 -14.75
N ARG A 82 -7.88 -19.32 -15.04
CA ARG A 82 -7.88 -20.36 -14.01
C ARG A 82 -6.57 -20.26 -13.22
N VAL A 83 -6.66 -20.24 -11.90
CA VAL A 83 -5.47 -20.28 -11.03
C VAL A 83 -5.05 -21.73 -10.87
N VAL A 84 -3.76 -21.98 -11.02
CA VAL A 84 -3.14 -23.29 -10.88
C VAL A 84 -2.07 -23.20 -9.79
N PRO A 85 -2.03 -24.12 -8.80
CA PRO A 85 -1.11 -24.02 -7.66
C PRO A 85 0.36 -23.87 -8.06
N ASN A 86 0.81 -24.64 -9.05
CA ASN A 86 2.21 -24.61 -9.53
C ASN A 86 2.51 -23.46 -10.51
N SER A 87 1.64 -22.45 -10.59
CA SER A 87 1.88 -21.26 -11.42
C SER A 87 2.37 -20.11 -10.55
N LEU A 88 3.06 -19.16 -11.18
CA LEU A 88 3.56 -17.95 -10.49
C LEU A 88 2.44 -17.20 -9.74
N ILE A 89 1.30 -16.97 -10.41
CA ILE A 89 0.12 -16.33 -9.81
C ILE A 89 -0.50 -17.23 -8.72
N GLY A 90 -0.46 -18.55 -8.90
CA GLY A 90 -0.94 -19.52 -7.92
C GLY A 90 -0.18 -19.42 -6.61
N ALA A 91 1.14 -19.45 -6.66
CA ALA A 91 2.00 -19.31 -5.48
C ALA A 91 1.73 -17.98 -4.74
N MET A 92 1.65 -16.86 -5.48
CA MET A 92 1.33 -15.56 -4.88
C MET A 92 -0.03 -15.54 -4.17
N LEU A 93 -1.04 -16.17 -4.76
CA LEU A 93 -2.38 -16.21 -4.19
C LEU A 93 -2.48 -17.20 -3.03
N GLU A 94 -1.71 -18.28 -3.04
CA GLU A 94 -1.62 -19.22 -1.93
C GLU A 94 -0.99 -18.57 -0.70
N ASP A 95 0.09 -17.80 -0.88
CA ASP A 95 0.69 -17.01 0.19
C ASP A 95 -0.29 -15.95 0.74
N ALA A 96 -1.09 -15.34 -0.14
CA ALA A 96 -2.14 -14.40 0.27
C ALA A 96 -3.27 -15.10 1.07
N LEU A 97 -3.74 -16.26 0.59
CA LEU A 97 -4.80 -17.05 1.23
C LEU A 97 -4.37 -17.62 2.59
N SER A 98 -3.10 -17.99 2.72
CA SER A 98 -2.50 -18.50 3.96
C SER A 98 -2.11 -17.42 4.96
N GLY A 99 -2.31 -16.14 4.62
CA GLY A 99 -1.99 -15.02 5.50
C GLY A 99 -0.50 -14.74 5.67
N GLN A 100 0.35 -15.29 4.79
CA GLN A 100 1.81 -15.10 4.84
C GLN A 100 2.23 -13.71 4.34
N LEU A 101 1.41 -13.09 3.49
CA LEU A 101 1.72 -11.78 2.91
C LEU A 101 1.27 -10.64 3.79
N ARG A 102 2.17 -9.68 4.01
CA ARG A 102 1.88 -8.40 4.65
C ARG A 102 1.43 -7.40 3.59
N PRO A 103 0.34 -6.65 3.82
CA PRO A 103 -0.06 -5.60 2.90
C PRO A 103 1.05 -4.56 2.74
N TYR A 104 1.35 -4.23 1.49
CA TYR A 104 2.32 -3.21 1.15
C TYR A 104 1.96 -1.86 1.78
N GLY A 105 2.94 -1.23 2.43
CA GLY A 105 2.76 0.03 3.17
C GLY A 105 2.42 -0.12 4.66
N GLN A 106 2.27 -1.34 5.19
CA GLN A 106 2.19 -1.54 6.64
C GLN A 106 3.61 -1.70 7.21
N THR A 107 4.18 -0.65 7.79
CA THR A 107 5.37 -0.82 8.63
C THR A 107 4.94 -1.51 9.93
N ALA A 108 5.45 -2.74 10.16
CA ALA A 108 5.31 -3.37 11.45
C ALA A 108 5.93 -2.43 12.49
N SER A 109 5.10 -1.91 13.40
CA SER A 109 5.59 -1.19 14.57
C SER A 109 6.48 -2.16 15.34
N MET A 110 7.80 -2.03 15.21
CA MET A 110 8.72 -2.66 16.15
C MET A 110 8.39 -2.06 17.52
N PRO A 111 8.06 -2.88 18.55
CA PRO A 111 8.03 -2.38 19.90
C PRO A 111 9.41 -1.81 20.21
N ARG A 112 9.45 -0.50 20.47
CA ARG A 112 10.59 0.18 21.07
C ARG A 112 11.01 -0.65 22.29
N PRO A 113 12.30 -1.01 22.46
CA PRO A 113 12.72 -1.78 23.62
C PRO A 113 12.42 -0.95 24.87
N VAL A 114 11.35 -1.34 25.58
CA VAL A 114 11.02 -0.75 26.87
C VAL A 114 12.14 -1.19 27.80
N ALA A 115 12.89 -0.21 28.31
CA ALA A 115 13.91 -0.43 29.31
C ALA A 115 13.33 -1.30 30.44
N ALA A 116 13.91 -2.47 30.63
CA ALA A 116 13.50 -3.43 31.64
C ALA A 116 13.70 -2.84 33.04
N PRO A 117 12.72 -2.91 33.95
CA PRO A 117 13.00 -2.86 35.36
C PRO A 117 13.44 -4.26 35.81
N SER A 118 14.68 -4.37 36.30
CA SER A 118 15.17 -5.58 36.96
C SER A 118 14.33 -5.89 38.20
N ILE A 119 13.72 -7.09 38.24
CA ILE A 119 13.21 -7.66 39.49
C ILE A 119 13.70 -9.09 39.59
N ASN A 120 14.41 -9.33 40.69
CA ASN A 120 14.99 -10.60 41.09
C ASN A 120 13.90 -11.63 41.47
N ASN A 121 14.25 -12.87 41.13
CA ASN A 121 13.89 -14.16 41.74
C ASN A 121 12.78 -15.03 41.14
N PRO A 122 12.98 -16.37 41.22
CA PRO A 122 12.26 -17.36 40.44
C PRO A 122 11.22 -18.12 41.28
N ALA A 123 10.08 -18.45 40.69
CA ALA A 123 9.36 -19.68 40.98
C ALA A 123 8.23 -19.90 39.96
N THR A 124 8.43 -20.97 39.21
CA THR A 124 7.48 -21.83 38.50
C THR A 124 6.01 -21.68 38.90
N ALA A 125 5.17 -21.29 37.94
CA ALA A 125 3.77 -21.70 37.88
C ALA A 125 3.36 -21.81 36.41
N SER A 126 2.98 -23.03 36.02
CA SER A 126 2.46 -23.39 34.71
C SER A 126 1.18 -22.62 34.40
N ILE A 127 1.17 -21.86 33.31
CA ILE A 127 -0.07 -21.49 32.62
C ILE A 127 0.12 -21.91 31.17
N GLN A 128 -0.76 -22.83 30.76
CA GLN A 128 -0.87 -23.35 29.41
C GLN A 128 -1.09 -22.20 28.42
N SER A 129 -0.08 -21.93 27.59
CA SER A 129 -0.23 -21.08 26.41
C SER A 129 -0.94 -21.89 25.33
N THR A 130 -2.26 -21.77 25.26
CA THR A 130 -2.96 -21.94 23.99
C THR A 130 -2.31 -21.00 22.97
N PRO A 131 -2.03 -21.42 21.72
CA PRO A 131 -1.63 -20.49 20.67
C PRO A 131 -2.84 -19.60 20.38
N GLN A 132 -2.88 -18.45 21.03
CA GLN A 132 -3.87 -17.43 20.78
C GLN A 132 -3.46 -16.78 19.46
N ASP A 133 -4.04 -17.33 18.40
CA ASP A 133 -4.12 -16.78 17.05
C ASP A 133 -4.31 -15.26 17.14
N SER A 134 -3.20 -14.55 17.00
CA SER A 134 -3.18 -13.10 17.01
C SER A 134 -3.36 -12.66 15.57
N THR A 135 -4.56 -12.91 15.02
CA THR A 135 -5.07 -12.15 13.88
C THR A 135 -5.16 -10.70 14.33
N THR A 136 -4.05 -9.96 14.17
CA THR A 136 -4.07 -8.51 14.27
C THR A 136 -4.73 -8.04 12.99
N GLU A 137 -6.06 -8.00 13.02
CA GLU A 137 -6.86 -7.31 12.04
C GLU A 137 -6.33 -5.86 12.00
N SER A 138 -5.67 -5.49 10.90
CA SER A 138 -5.02 -4.18 10.76
C SER A 138 -6.11 -3.11 10.77
N ILE A 139 -6.41 -2.56 11.95
CA ILE A 139 -7.43 -1.53 12.12
C ILE A 139 -7.04 -0.33 11.23
N PRO A 140 -7.95 0.13 10.35
CA PRO A 140 -7.70 1.32 9.55
C PRO A 140 -7.29 2.49 10.45
N GLN A 141 -6.19 3.13 10.12
CA GLN A 141 -5.71 4.28 10.86
C GLN A 141 -6.72 5.43 10.73
N GLN A 142 -6.83 6.27 11.77
CA GLN A 142 -7.66 7.46 11.67
C GLN A 142 -7.07 8.42 10.63
N THR A 143 -7.79 8.72 9.57
CA THR A 143 -7.39 9.68 8.53
C THR A 143 -8.41 10.83 8.47
N SER A 144 -8.16 11.83 7.62
CA SER A 144 -9.09 12.93 7.38
C SER A 144 -10.27 12.54 6.47
N PHE A 145 -10.24 11.32 5.92
CA PHE A 145 -11.29 10.75 5.10
C PHE A 145 -11.75 9.40 5.65
N ASP A 146 -12.82 8.87 5.08
CA ASP A 146 -13.38 7.59 5.52
C ASP A 146 -12.63 6.44 4.85
N CYS A 147 -11.81 5.73 5.62
CA CYS A 147 -11.03 4.59 5.11
C CYS A 147 -11.88 3.46 4.55
N SER A 148 -13.14 3.32 4.96
CA SER A 148 -14.06 2.34 4.36
C SER A 148 -14.45 2.68 2.92
N LYS A 149 -14.21 3.92 2.49
CA LYS A 149 -14.49 4.42 1.13
C LYS A 149 -13.24 4.55 0.27
N ALA A 150 -12.08 4.12 0.77
CA ALA A 150 -10.82 4.16 0.03
C ALA A 150 -10.92 3.29 -1.24
N ARG A 151 -10.73 3.90 -2.40
CA ARG A 151 -10.82 3.21 -3.70
C ARG A 151 -9.50 3.23 -4.46
N SER A 152 -8.63 4.20 -4.18
CA SER A 152 -7.35 4.36 -4.87
C SER A 152 -6.18 3.72 -4.12
N ILE A 153 -5.07 3.48 -4.83
CA ILE A 153 -3.81 3.01 -4.23
C ILE A 153 -3.31 4.01 -3.16
N PRO A 154 -3.23 5.33 -3.43
CA PRO A 154 -2.90 6.34 -2.42
C PRO A 154 -3.74 6.28 -1.16
N GLU A 155 -5.06 6.22 -1.29
CA GLU A 155 -5.97 6.19 -0.14
C GLU A 155 -5.76 4.94 0.71
N TYR A 156 -5.55 3.80 0.06
CA TYR A 156 -5.25 2.56 0.76
C TYR A 156 -3.94 2.66 1.55
N LEU A 157 -2.87 3.15 0.92
CA LEU A 157 -1.58 3.36 1.57
C LEU A 157 -1.73 4.29 2.78
N ILE A 158 -2.48 5.38 2.65
CA ILE A 158 -2.74 6.32 3.75
C ILE A 158 -3.53 5.66 4.89
N CYS A 159 -4.50 4.80 4.58
CA CYS A 159 -5.31 4.12 5.61
C CYS A 159 -4.56 3.05 6.42
N HIS A 160 -3.48 2.51 5.88
CA HIS A 160 -2.77 1.37 6.47
C HIS A 160 -1.32 1.70 6.87
N ASP A 161 -0.83 2.90 6.58
CA ASP A 161 0.46 3.39 7.06
C ASP A 161 0.24 4.49 8.12
N PRO A 162 0.73 4.31 9.37
CA PRO A 162 0.49 5.25 10.46
C PRO A 162 1.15 6.63 10.23
N GLU A 163 2.25 6.68 9.50
CA GLU A 163 2.97 7.92 9.19
C GLU A 163 2.24 8.73 8.10
N LEU A 164 1.74 8.04 7.06
CA LEU A 164 0.90 8.65 6.04
C LEU A 164 -0.44 9.10 6.62
N ALA A 165 -1.06 8.30 7.51
CA ALA A 165 -2.29 8.69 8.20
C ALA A 165 -2.08 9.93 9.07
N ALA A 166 -0.96 10.02 9.79
CA ALA A 166 -0.60 11.22 10.55
C ALA A 166 -0.43 12.44 9.64
N SER A 167 0.28 12.27 8.52
CA SER A 167 0.47 13.33 7.53
C SER A 167 -0.84 13.80 6.89
N ASP A 168 -1.78 12.89 6.69
CA ASP A 168 -3.12 13.20 6.19
C ASP A 168 -3.93 14.06 7.15
N ARG A 169 -3.94 13.69 8.44
CA ARG A 169 -4.60 14.49 9.49
C ARG A 169 -3.97 15.88 9.63
N GLU A 170 -2.64 15.94 9.60
CA GLU A 170 -1.91 17.22 9.67
C GLU A 170 -2.23 18.12 8.49
N LEU A 171 -2.21 17.59 7.26
CA LEU A 171 -2.55 18.35 6.06
C LEU A 171 -3.99 18.88 6.12
N ALA A 172 -4.93 18.10 6.69
CA ALA A 172 -6.31 18.54 6.83
C ALA A 172 -6.46 19.77 7.74
N ILE A 173 -5.66 19.86 8.81
CA ILE A 173 -5.62 21.04 9.69
C ILE A 173 -5.11 22.26 8.92
N ILE A 174 -3.96 22.11 8.24
CA ILE A 174 -3.34 23.19 7.45
C ILE A 174 -4.27 23.63 6.31
N TYR A 175 -4.96 22.69 5.67
CA TYR A 175 -5.95 22.98 4.64
C TYR A 175 -7.07 23.89 5.13
N GLN A 176 -7.61 23.67 6.34
CA GLN A 176 -8.65 24.55 6.89
C GLN A 176 -8.10 25.96 7.15
N GLN A 177 -6.91 26.06 7.73
CA GLN A 177 -6.26 27.36 7.96
C GLN A 177 -6.04 28.13 6.65
N ALA A 178 -5.51 27.45 5.62
CA ALA A 178 -5.33 28.03 4.29
C ALA A 178 -6.67 28.43 3.66
N LYS A 179 -7.69 27.57 3.78
CA LYS A 179 -9.03 27.83 3.29
C LYS A 179 -9.65 29.04 3.96
N GLU A 180 -9.40 29.29 5.23
CA GLU A 180 -9.90 30.46 5.96
C GLU A 180 -9.19 31.75 5.52
N ALA A 181 -7.86 31.71 5.39
CA ALA A 181 -7.03 32.87 5.07
C ALA A 181 -7.21 33.43 3.65
N VAL A 182 -7.50 32.59 2.66
CA VAL A 182 -7.56 33.03 1.24
C VAL A 182 -8.81 33.83 0.91
N SER A 183 -8.65 34.91 0.14
CA SER A 183 -9.77 35.71 -0.37
C SER A 183 -10.49 35.01 -1.53
N ASP A 184 -9.73 34.44 -2.47
CA ASP A 184 -10.27 33.72 -3.63
C ASP A 184 -10.44 32.22 -3.32
N LYS A 185 -11.62 31.88 -2.78
CA LYS A 185 -11.97 30.49 -2.46
C LYS A 185 -12.05 29.59 -3.71
N ALA A 186 -12.37 30.14 -4.88
CA ALA A 186 -12.52 29.36 -6.10
C ALA A 186 -11.16 28.94 -6.66
N ALA A 187 -10.21 29.87 -6.73
CA ALA A 187 -8.83 29.55 -7.11
C ALA A 187 -8.19 28.56 -6.13
N PHE A 188 -8.44 28.70 -4.83
CA PHE A 188 -7.94 27.76 -3.82
C PHE A 188 -8.52 26.34 -4.01
N ALA A 189 -9.82 26.23 -4.28
CA ALA A 189 -10.47 24.95 -4.54
C ALA A 189 -9.94 24.28 -5.81
N ASP A 190 -9.69 25.05 -6.88
CA ASP A 190 -9.10 24.53 -8.12
C ASP A 190 -7.67 24.03 -7.90
N ARG A 191 -6.81 24.83 -7.24
CA ARG A 191 -5.43 24.45 -6.92
C ARG A 191 -5.38 23.15 -6.12
N THR A 192 -6.13 23.08 -5.03
CA THR A 192 -6.11 21.92 -4.13
C THR A 192 -6.69 20.68 -4.78
N ARG A 193 -7.71 20.83 -5.64
CA ARG A 193 -8.24 19.74 -6.47
C ARG A 193 -7.20 19.22 -7.46
N LYS A 194 -6.44 20.10 -8.12
CA LYS A 194 -5.36 19.70 -9.03
C LYS A 194 -4.28 18.89 -8.30
N GLN A 195 -3.89 19.33 -7.10
CA GLN A 195 -2.90 18.62 -6.29
C GLN A 195 -3.39 17.27 -5.78
N TRP A 196 -4.67 17.18 -5.38
CA TRP A 196 -5.29 15.91 -5.05
C TRP A 196 -5.33 14.98 -6.26
N ASN A 197 -5.78 15.45 -7.43
CA ASN A 197 -5.79 14.65 -8.67
C ASN A 197 -4.39 14.15 -9.04
N TYR A 198 -3.36 15.00 -8.89
CA TYR A 198 -1.97 14.61 -9.10
C TYR A 198 -1.57 13.45 -8.19
N ARG A 199 -1.87 13.53 -6.88
CA ARG A 199 -1.60 12.44 -5.92
C ARG A 199 -2.28 11.14 -6.36
N GLN A 200 -3.58 11.23 -6.69
CA GLN A 200 -4.36 10.05 -7.11
C GLN A 200 -3.76 9.38 -8.35
N LYS A 201 -3.28 10.18 -9.30
CA LYS A 201 -2.73 9.70 -10.58
C LYS A 201 -1.29 9.18 -10.48
N ASN A 202 -0.42 9.84 -9.72
CA ASN A 202 1.02 9.63 -9.81
C ASN A 202 1.62 8.83 -8.64
N CYS A 203 1.03 8.87 -7.44
CA CYS A 203 1.64 8.16 -6.31
C CYS A 203 1.20 6.71 -6.20
N ARG A 204 2.17 5.78 -6.17
CA ARG A 204 1.94 4.32 -6.07
C ARG A 204 2.70 3.66 -4.92
N ASP A 205 3.43 4.45 -4.16
CA ASP A 205 4.23 4.01 -3.03
C ASP A 205 4.28 5.07 -1.91
N LYS A 206 4.84 4.65 -0.77
CA LYS A 206 5.03 5.51 0.39
C LYS A 206 5.97 6.68 0.11
N PRO A 207 7.16 6.51 -0.51
CA PRO A 207 8.05 7.63 -0.80
C PRO A 207 7.39 8.75 -1.61
N CYS A 208 6.62 8.43 -2.66
CA CYS A 208 5.88 9.45 -3.41
C CYS A 208 4.89 10.20 -2.53
N LEU A 209 4.14 9.49 -1.68
CA LEU A 209 3.16 10.12 -0.79
C LEU A 209 3.83 10.99 0.26
N VAL A 210 4.95 10.55 0.84
CA VAL A 210 5.76 11.34 1.79
C VAL A 210 6.24 12.64 1.14
N SER A 211 6.84 12.57 -0.05
CA SER A 211 7.27 13.75 -0.79
C SER A 211 6.11 14.68 -1.16
N TRP A 212 4.97 14.11 -1.58
CA TRP A 212 3.77 14.90 -1.90
C TRP A 212 3.20 15.61 -0.67
N TYR A 213 3.11 14.93 0.48
CA TYR A 213 2.65 15.54 1.72
C TYR A 213 3.59 16.64 2.19
N ALA A 214 4.91 16.45 2.14
CA ALA A 214 5.88 17.47 2.50
C ALA A 214 5.68 18.74 1.66
N TYR A 215 5.62 18.59 0.33
CA TYR A 215 5.37 19.69 -0.58
C TYR A 215 4.02 20.39 -0.33
N GLN A 216 2.94 19.62 -0.17
CA GLN A 216 1.62 20.22 0.05
C GLN A 216 1.49 20.94 1.39
N LYS A 217 2.08 20.40 2.46
CA LYS A 217 2.10 21.07 3.77
C LYS A 217 2.84 22.39 3.69
N GLU A 218 3.99 22.46 3.01
CA GLU A 218 4.75 23.70 2.84
C GLU A 218 3.93 24.75 2.07
N VAL A 219 3.38 24.38 0.92
CA VAL A 219 2.56 25.26 0.08
C VAL A 219 1.36 25.78 0.86
N LEU A 220 0.56 24.90 1.48
CA LEU A 220 -0.65 25.32 2.17
C LEU A 220 -0.33 26.15 3.43
N THR A 221 0.80 25.90 4.08
CA THR A 221 1.27 26.74 5.20
C THR A 221 1.57 28.16 4.74
N LYS A 222 2.26 28.34 3.61
CA LYS A 222 2.50 29.67 3.03
C LYS A 222 1.20 30.37 2.69
N ILE A 223 0.26 29.65 2.05
CA ILE A 223 -1.07 30.18 1.72
C ILE A 223 -1.84 30.59 2.99
N ALA A 224 -1.77 29.80 4.06
CA ALA A 224 -2.41 30.12 5.33
C ALA A 224 -1.82 31.39 5.99
N GLN A 225 -0.53 31.66 5.78
CA GLN A 225 0.14 32.84 6.33
C GLN A 225 -0.10 34.11 5.50
N THR A 226 -0.17 33.99 4.17
CA THR A 226 -0.23 35.15 3.27
C THR A 226 -1.62 35.44 2.72
N GLY A 227 -2.52 34.45 2.72
CA GLY A 227 -3.79 34.50 2.00
C GLY A 227 -3.66 34.47 0.47
N ASP A 228 -2.44 34.32 -0.07
CA ASP A 228 -2.16 34.30 -1.50
C ASP A 228 -2.17 32.87 -2.04
N VAL A 229 -3.17 32.55 -2.86
CA VAL A 229 -3.37 31.24 -3.49
C VAL A 229 -2.23 30.84 -4.44
N SER A 230 -1.44 31.81 -4.92
CA SER A 230 -0.34 31.58 -5.86
C SER A 230 0.98 31.18 -5.20
N ALA A 231 1.06 31.21 -3.87
CA ALA A 231 2.27 30.87 -3.12
C ALA A 231 2.81 29.47 -3.45
N GLN A 232 4.14 29.35 -3.48
CA GLN A 232 4.90 28.12 -3.75
C GLN A 232 5.87 27.88 -2.58
#